data_AF-A0A634QKU3-F1
#
_entry.id   AF-A0A634QKU3-F1
#
_cell.length_a   1.000
_cell.length_b   1.000
_cell.length_c   1.000
_cell.angle_alpha   90.00
_cell.angle_beta   90.00
_cell.angle_gamma   90.00
#
_symmetry.space_group_name_H-M   'P 1'
#
loop_
_entity.id
_entity.type
_entity.pdbx_description
1 polymer ?
#
loop_
_entity_poly.entity_id
_entity_poly.type
_entity_poly.pdbx_seq_one_letter_code
_entity_poly.pdbx_strand_id
1 'polypeptide(L)'
;DGPTAIYLSGKLAPELLGAIAVAAYSYMALVPLIQPPIMKALTSETERKIRMVQLRTVSKREKILFPVVLLMLVALLLPDAAPLLGMFCFGNLMRESGVVERLSDTVQNGLINIVTIFLGLSVGAKLVA
;
A
#
# COMPACT_ATOMS: atom_id res chain seq x y z
N ASP A 1 -2.75 5.07 -3.30
CA ASP A 1 -1.98 3.82 -3.35
C ASP A 1 -2.36 3.06 -4.61
N GLY A 2 -1.38 2.58 -5.38
CA GLY A 2 -1.57 2.10 -6.75
C GLY A 2 -2.48 0.87 -6.83
N PRO A 3 -2.14 -0.22 -6.11
CA PRO A 3 -2.97 -1.45 -6.09
C PRO A 3 -4.41 -1.19 -5.62
N THR A 4 -4.59 -0.36 -4.60
CA THR A 4 -5.93 -0.02 -4.09
C THR A 4 -6.73 0.83 -5.08
N ALA A 5 -6.10 1.80 -5.75
CA ALA A 5 -6.75 2.64 -6.76
C ALA A 5 -7.20 1.80 -7.97
N ILE A 6 -6.36 0.87 -8.44
CA ILE A 6 -6.72 -0.06 -9.52
C ILE A 6 -7.88 -0.96 -9.11
N TYR A 7 -7.84 -1.53 -7.89
CA TYR A 7 -8.92 -2.37 -7.38
C TYR A 7 -10.26 -1.62 -7.31
N LEU A 8 -10.25 -0.40 -6.76
CA LEU A 8 -11.46 0.39 -6.58
C LEU A 8 -12.01 0.88 -7.92
N SER A 9 -11.15 1.36 -8.81
CA SER A 9 -11.57 1.74 -10.17
C SER A 9 -12.12 0.54 -10.94
N GLY A 10 -11.53 -0.64 -10.82
CA GLY A 10 -12.05 -1.85 -11.46
C GLY A 10 -13.45 -2.26 -10.98
N LYS A 11 -13.88 -1.80 -9.80
CA LYS A 11 -15.23 -2.02 -9.27
C LYS A 11 -16.21 -0.88 -9.56
N LEU A 12 -15.76 0.36 -9.46
CA LEU A 12 -16.63 1.54 -9.52
C LEU A 12 -16.69 2.21 -10.89
N ALA A 13 -15.57 2.26 -11.61
CA ALA A 13 -15.45 2.91 -12.91
C ALA A 13 -14.41 2.16 -13.79
N PRO A 14 -14.75 0.96 -14.30
CA PRO A 14 -13.81 0.14 -15.07
C PRO A 14 -13.31 0.79 -16.36
N GLU A 15 -14.10 1.70 -16.92
CA GLU A 15 -13.79 2.50 -18.11
C GLU A 15 -12.72 3.57 -17.85
N LEU A 16 -12.58 4.05 -16.60
CA LEU A 16 -11.57 5.04 -16.22
C LEU A 16 -10.26 4.39 -15.72
N LEU A 17 -10.20 3.07 -15.63
CA LEU A 17 -9.10 2.33 -15.01
C LEU A 17 -7.75 2.66 -15.63
N GLY A 18 -7.67 2.74 -16.96
CA GLY A 18 -6.43 3.07 -17.66
C GLY A 18 -5.89 4.44 -17.26
N ALA A 19 -6.72 5.48 -17.36
CA ALA A 19 -6.34 6.85 -17.02
C ALA A 19 -5.98 6.99 -15.54
N ILE A 20 -6.75 6.39 -14.63
CA ILE A 20 -6.51 6.43 -13.19
C ILE A 20 -5.18 5.76 -12.84
N ALA A 21 -4.90 4.58 -13.41
CA ALA A 21 -3.68 3.85 -13.11
C ALA A 21 -2.43 4.59 -13.62
N VAL A 22 -2.48 5.15 -14.84
CA VAL A 22 -1.39 5.96 -15.39
C VAL A 22 -1.14 7.19 -14.50
N ALA A 23 -2.19 7.96 -14.20
CA ALA A 23 -2.06 9.13 -13.35
C ALA A 23 -1.53 8.79 -11.95
N ALA A 24 -1.99 7.68 -11.35
CA ALA A 24 -1.55 7.25 -10.03
C ALA A 24 -0.04 6.99 -9.97
N TYR A 25 0.52 6.18 -10.88
CA TYR A 25 1.96 5.88 -10.87
C TYR A 25 2.80 7.07 -11.31
N SER A 26 2.35 7.86 -12.29
CA SER A 26 3.03 9.09 -12.69
C SER A 26 3.12 10.08 -11.53
N TYR A 27 2.01 10.34 -10.81
CA TYR A 27 2.02 11.27 -9.67
C TYR A 27 2.75 10.74 -8.44
N MET A 28 2.79 9.41 -8.22
CA MET A 28 3.66 8.81 -7.21
C MET A 28 5.14 9.09 -7.49
N ALA A 29 5.56 9.01 -8.75
CA ALA A 29 6.94 9.34 -9.13
C ALA A 29 7.26 10.84 -9.01
N LEU A 30 6.24 11.71 -9.10
CA LEU A 30 6.40 13.17 -8.95
C LEU A 30 6.40 13.65 -7.49
N VAL A 31 6.24 12.76 -6.51
CA VAL A 31 6.27 13.13 -5.07
C VAL A 31 7.52 13.96 -4.71
N PRO A 32 8.76 13.62 -5.15
CA PRO A 32 9.94 14.44 -4.85
C PRO A 32 9.90 15.84 -5.48
N LEU A 33 9.12 16.05 -6.53
CA LEU A 33 8.95 17.36 -7.17
C LEU A 33 7.84 18.17 -6.48
N ILE A 34 6.75 17.51 -6.08
CA ILE A 34 5.54 18.15 -5.54
C ILE A 34 5.65 18.39 -4.03
N GLN A 35 6.15 17.41 -3.26
CA GLN A 35 6.13 17.45 -1.80
C GLN A 35 7.06 18.53 -1.22
N PRO A 36 8.32 18.70 -1.66
CA PRO A 36 9.22 19.68 -1.03
C PRO A 36 8.77 21.14 -1.18
N PRO A 37 8.25 21.62 -2.33
CA PRO A 37 7.70 22.96 -2.44
C PRO A 37 6.51 23.22 -1.49
N ILE A 38 5.61 22.25 -1.33
CA ILE A 38 4.48 22.36 -0.40
C ILE A 38 4.98 22.48 1.04
N MET A 39 5.94 21.64 1.43
CA MET A 39 6.58 21.74 2.75
C MET A 39 7.22 23.12 2.94
N LYS A 40 7.92 23.63 1.91
CA LYS A 40 8.54 24.96 1.94
C LYS A 40 7.53 26.09 2.11
N ALA A 41 6.36 25.97 1.50
CA ALA A 41 5.31 26.99 1.51
C ALA A 41 4.48 27.03 2.81
N LEU A 42 4.23 25.87 3.44
CA LEU A 42 3.29 25.78 4.57
C LEU A 42 3.93 25.67 5.95
N THR A 43 5.12 25.06 6.07
CA THR A 43 5.75 24.83 7.38
C THR A 43 6.75 25.91 7.72
N SER A 44 6.88 26.28 8.99
CA SER A 44 7.89 27.24 9.45
C SER A 44 9.26 26.59 9.69
N GLU A 45 10.34 27.39 9.75
CA GLU A 45 11.67 26.86 10.07
C GLU A 45 11.78 26.29 11.49
N THR A 46 11.02 26.85 12.44
CA THR A 46 11.00 26.40 13.84
C THR A 46 10.41 25.00 13.95
N GLU A 47 9.28 24.72 13.27
CA GLU A 47 8.66 23.39 13.22
C GLU A 47 9.58 22.36 12.55
N ARG A 48 10.27 22.73 11.47
CA ARG A 48 11.21 21.83 10.77
C ARG A 48 12.42 21.42 11.62
N LYS A 49 12.73 22.17 12.69
CA LYS A 49 13.87 21.91 13.59
C LYS A 49 13.46 21.14 14.85
N ILE A 50 12.19 20.73 14.99
CA ILE A 50 11.72 19.89 16.10
C ILE A 50 12.49 18.57 16.11
N ARG A 51 13.02 18.19 17.28
CA ARG A 51 13.76 16.93 17.46
C ARG A 51 12.78 15.77 17.59
N MET A 52 12.86 14.82 16.68
CA MET A 52 12.12 13.57 16.78
C MET A 52 12.73 12.67 17.86
N VAL A 53 11.90 12.18 18.76
CA VAL A 53 12.31 11.16 19.75
C VAL A 53 12.54 9.83 19.04
N GLN A 54 13.41 9.00 19.62
CA GLN A 54 13.61 7.65 19.11
C GLN A 54 12.33 6.84 19.21
N LEU A 55 12.10 5.98 18.22
CA LEU A 55 10.95 5.10 18.20
C LEU A 55 11.01 4.15 19.40
N ARG A 56 9.84 3.82 19.96
CA ARG A 56 9.73 2.83 21.02
C ARG A 56 10.19 1.46 20.54
N THR A 57 10.70 0.64 21.44
CA THR A 57 10.96 -0.77 21.16
C THR A 57 9.64 -1.51 21.05
N VAL A 58 9.37 -2.08 19.87
CA VAL A 58 8.15 -2.85 19.60
C VAL A 58 8.47 -4.33 19.80
N SER A 59 7.71 -5.00 20.67
CA SER A 59 7.95 -6.42 20.94
C SER A 59 7.59 -7.29 19.72
N LYS A 60 8.22 -8.46 19.59
CA LYS A 60 7.92 -9.38 18.48
C LYS A 60 6.45 -9.83 18.50
N ARG A 61 5.90 -10.05 19.70
CA ARG A 61 4.48 -10.39 19.89
C ARG A 61 3.57 -9.28 19.40
N GLU A 62 3.88 -8.02 19.72
CA GLU A 62 3.10 -6.87 19.27
C GLU A 62 3.06 -6.75 17.74
N LYS A 63 4.18 -6.98 17.05
CA LYS A 63 4.22 -7.02 15.58
C LYS A 63 3.35 -8.12 14.97
N ILE A 64 3.31 -9.29 15.61
CA ILE A 64 2.50 -10.44 15.15
C ILE A 64 1.00 -10.20 15.43
N LEU A 65 0.65 -9.65 16.59
CA LEU A 65 -0.75 -9.40 16.96
C LEU A 65 -1.34 -8.21 16.20
N PHE A 66 -0.54 -7.22 15.82
CA PHE A 66 -1.00 -6.03 15.10
C PHE A 66 -1.89 -6.34 13.88
N PRO A 67 -1.47 -7.15 12.89
CA PRO A 67 -2.33 -7.46 11.74
C PRO A 67 -3.60 -8.24 12.10
N VAL A 68 -3.56 -9.06 13.16
CA VAL A 68 -4.74 -9.82 13.61
C VAL A 68 -5.78 -8.90 14.24
N VAL A 69 -5.34 -8.00 15.13
CA VAL A 69 -6.21 -7.01 15.77
C VAL A 69 -6.76 -6.05 14.73
N LEU A 70 -5.93 -5.59 13.79
CA LEU A 70 -6.35 -4.72 12.68
C LEU A 70 -7.43 -5.41 11.83
N LEU A 71 -7.23 -6.68 11.47
CA LEU A 71 -8.21 -7.43 10.70
C LEU A 71 -9.54 -7.60 11.43
N MET A 72 -9.52 -7.94 12.72
CA MET A 72 -10.75 -8.05 13.52
C MET A 72 -11.49 -6.71 13.61
N LEU A 73 -10.75 -5.62 13.78
CA LEU A 73 -11.33 -4.27 13.86
C LEU A 73 -11.98 -3.87 12.52
N VAL A 74 -11.34 -4.18 11.39
CA VAL A 74 -11.89 -3.96 10.06
C VAL A 74 -13.13 -4.82 9.81
N ALA A 75 -13.09 -6.11 10.18
CA ALA A 75 -14.22 -7.01 9.99
C ALA A 75 -15.47 -6.56 10.78
N LEU A 76 -15.29 -5.95 11.94
CA LEU A 76 -16.38 -5.44 12.78
C LEU A 76 -16.91 -4.08 12.34
N LEU A 77 -16.03 -3.14 11.95
CA LEU A 77 -16.41 -1.75 11.68
C LEU A 77 -16.64 -1.44 10.19
N LEU A 78 -15.90 -2.07 9.29
CA LEU A 78 -15.95 -1.79 7.84
C LEU A 78 -15.66 -3.06 7.02
N PRO A 79 -16.64 -3.98 6.91
CA PRO A 79 -16.44 -5.26 6.23
C PRO A 79 -16.13 -5.10 4.73
N ASP A 80 -16.54 -4.00 4.09
CA ASP A 80 -16.24 -3.73 2.68
C ASP A 80 -14.73 -3.54 2.41
N ALA A 81 -13.95 -3.14 3.43
CA ALA A 81 -12.50 -3.03 3.35
C ALA A 81 -11.77 -4.33 3.70
N ALA A 82 -12.48 -5.35 4.20
CA ALA A 82 -11.91 -6.64 4.58
C ALA A 82 -11.13 -7.36 3.46
N PRO A 83 -11.55 -7.39 2.18
CA PRO A 83 -10.75 -8.07 1.15
C PRO A 83 -9.41 -7.38 0.90
N LEU A 84 -9.32 -6.05 1.02
CA LEU A 84 -8.08 -5.31 0.84
C LEU A 84 -7.18 -5.45 2.06
N LEU A 85 -7.71 -5.10 3.23
CA LEU A 85 -6.94 -5.09 4.47
C LEU A 85 -6.63 -6.50 4.97
N GLY A 86 -7.46 -7.49 4.66
CA GLY A 86 -7.20 -8.89 4.95
C GLY A 86 -6.01 -9.44 4.18
N MET A 87 -5.94 -9.20 2.87
CA MET A 87 -4.78 -9.62 2.07
C MET A 87 -3.50 -8.89 2.47
N PHE A 88 -3.61 -7.61 2.84
CA PHE A 88 -2.51 -6.84 3.42
C PHE A 88 -2.03 -7.43 4.76
N CYS A 89 -2.95 -7.69 5.69
CA CYS A 89 -2.64 -8.26 7.00
C CYS A 89 -2.07 -9.68 6.90
N PHE A 90 -2.50 -10.47 5.93
CA PHE A 90 -1.95 -11.78 5.65
C PHE A 90 -0.48 -11.70 5.20
N GLY A 91 -0.16 -10.79 4.27
CA GLY A 91 1.23 -10.50 3.88
C GLY A 91 2.10 -10.07 5.07
N ASN A 92 1.57 -9.18 5.91
CA ASN A 92 2.24 -8.72 7.12
C ASN A 92 2.48 -9.87 8.11
N LEU A 93 1.47 -10.72 8.35
CA LEU A 93 1.59 -11.86 9.25
C LEU A 93 2.61 -12.89 8.75
N MET A 94 2.68 -13.16 7.43
CA MET A 94 3.70 -14.06 6.88
C MET A 94 5.12 -13.54 7.14
N ARG A 95 5.33 -12.23 6.98
CA ARG A 95 6.62 -11.58 7.24
C ARG A 95 6.97 -11.58 8.73
N GLU A 96 5.99 -11.29 9.59
CA GLU A 96 6.23 -11.16 11.03
C GLU A 96 6.20 -12.48 11.79
N SER A 97 5.56 -13.53 11.27
CA SER A 97 5.46 -14.83 11.93
C SER A 97 6.80 -15.57 12.00
N GLY A 98 7.67 -15.41 10.99
CA GLY A 98 9.01 -16.01 10.97
C GLY A 98 9.05 -17.54 10.80
N VAL A 99 7.91 -18.22 10.74
CA VAL A 99 7.84 -19.68 10.51
C VAL A 99 7.55 -20.05 9.05
N VAL A 100 7.26 -19.04 8.21
CA VAL A 100 6.87 -19.20 6.81
C VAL A 100 7.80 -18.41 5.87
N GLU A 101 9.12 -18.42 6.15
CA GLU A 101 10.12 -17.67 5.38
C GLU A 101 10.00 -17.91 3.88
N ARG A 102 9.94 -19.17 3.45
CA ARG A 102 9.81 -19.52 2.03
C ARG A 102 8.57 -18.92 1.37
N LEU A 103 7.44 -18.84 2.08
CA LEU A 103 6.22 -18.24 1.56
C LEU A 103 6.35 -16.72 1.50
N SER A 104 6.84 -16.10 2.58
CA SER A 104 7.08 -14.64 2.62
C SER A 104 8.01 -14.20 1.48
N ASP A 105 9.11 -14.94 1.27
CA ASP A 105 10.08 -14.68 0.21
C ASP A 105 9.49 -14.87 -1.18
N THR A 106 8.69 -15.92 -1.37
CA THR A 106 8.02 -16.15 -2.65
C THR A 106 7.02 -15.04 -2.94
N VAL A 107 6.25 -14.59 -1.94
CA VAL A 107 5.24 -13.53 -2.09
C VAL A 107 5.89 -12.19 -2.46
N GLN A 108 6.94 -11.78 -1.75
CA GLN A 108 7.59 -10.48 -1.97
C GLN A 108 8.49 -10.42 -3.21
N ASN A 109 8.87 -11.57 -3.77
CA ASN A 109 9.73 -11.65 -4.96
C ASN A 109 9.01 -12.31 -6.13
N GLY A 110 8.95 -13.64 -6.15
CA GLY A 110 8.48 -14.40 -7.31
C GLY A 110 7.03 -14.09 -7.70
N LEU A 111 6.13 -14.14 -6.72
CA LEU A 111 4.69 -13.96 -6.97
C LEU A 111 4.37 -12.52 -7.36
N ILE A 112 4.89 -11.52 -6.63
CA ILE A 112 4.59 -10.12 -6.94
C ILE A 112 5.11 -9.74 -8.33
N ASN A 113 6.28 -10.25 -8.74
CA ASN A 113 6.82 -9.96 -10.06
C ASN A 113 5.93 -10.53 -11.18
N ILE A 114 5.44 -11.76 -11.03
CA ILE A 114 4.55 -12.40 -12.01
C ILE A 114 3.21 -11.65 -12.07
N VAL A 115 2.57 -11.40 -10.93
CA VAL A 115 1.27 -10.73 -10.86
C VAL A 115 1.36 -9.29 -11.36
N THR A 116 2.47 -8.59 -11.08
CA THR A 116 2.68 -7.22 -11.55
C THR A 116 2.78 -7.15 -13.07
N ILE A 117 3.43 -8.12 -13.72
CA ILE A 117 3.47 -8.18 -15.19
C ILE A 117 2.06 -8.33 -15.75
N PHE A 118 1.29 -9.32 -15.27
CA PHE A 118 -0.08 -9.53 -15.75
C PHE A 118 -1.00 -8.35 -15.46
N LEU A 119 -0.87 -7.73 -14.29
CA LEU A 119 -1.62 -6.54 -13.94
C LEU A 119 -1.26 -5.38 -14.88
N GLY A 120 0.03 -5.15 -15.13
CA GLY A 120 0.50 -4.10 -16.03
C GLY A 120 -0.04 -4.24 -17.45
N LEU A 121 -0.02 -5.46 -18.01
CA LEU A 121 -0.62 -5.74 -19.32
C LEU A 121 -2.15 -5.53 -19.30
N SER A 122 -2.81 -5.94 -18.22
CA SER A 122 -4.27 -5.81 -18.07
C SER A 122 -4.71 -4.34 -17.96
N VAL A 123 -3.94 -3.51 -17.24
CA VAL A 123 -4.16 -2.06 -17.20
C VAL A 123 -3.91 -1.44 -18.57
N GLY A 124 -2.84 -1.86 -19.26
CA GLY A 124 -2.54 -1.40 -20.62
C GLY A 124 -3.65 -1.71 -21.62
N ALA A 125 -4.32 -2.86 -21.49
CA ALA A 125 -5.46 -3.23 -22.33
C ALA A 125 -6.68 -2.30 -22.16
N LYS A 126 -6.76 -1.54 -21.05
CA LYS A 126 -7.81 -0.55 -20.79
C LYS A 126 -7.45 0.86 -21.28
N LEU A 127 -6.32 1.03 -21.98
CA LEU A 127 -5.88 2.29 -22.60
C LEU A 127 -6.25 2.40 -24.09
N VAL A 128 -7.23 1.63 -24.55
CA VAL A 128 -7.74 1.71 -25.93
C VAL A 128 -8.57 2.97 -26.12
N ALA A 129 -8.40 3.62 -27.28
CA ALA A 129 -9.11 4.84 -27.68
C ALA A 129 -10.57 4.60 -28.05
#